data_AF-A0A6B3C940-F1
#
_entry.id   AF-A0A6B3C940-F1
#
_cell.length_a   1.000
_cell.length_b   1.000
_cell.length_c   1.000
_cell.angle_alpha   90.00
_cell.angle_beta   90.00
_cell.angle_gamma   90.00
#
_symmetry.space_group_name_H-M   'P 1'
#
loop_
_entity.id
_entity.type
_entity.pdbx_description
1 polymer ?
#
loop_
_entity_poly.entity_id
_entity_poly.type
_entity_poly.pdbx_seq_one_letter_code
_entity_poly.pdbx_strand_id
1 'polypeptide(L)'
;YVTIRRHSMRHADLGDLVGLGMIDPTLEAFLRACVRAEKNVMIVGGQAAGKTTLLRSLLKEIDPDERFATLETEYELFAHENGFHRQVVPMEARQSYGERVDGHSAGEITLMDLMYRALRMTLARIVVGEVRGPEIVAMLQAMTNG
;
A
#
# COMPACT_ATOMS: atom_id res chain seq x y z
N TYR A 1 -21.22 17.19 11.25
CA TYR A 1 -21.44 15.92 10.53
C TYR A 1 -20.29 14.99 10.89
N VAL A 2 -20.55 13.70 11.07
CA VAL A 2 -19.51 12.71 11.39
C VAL A 2 -19.56 11.63 10.31
N THR A 3 -18.41 11.31 9.72
CA THR A 3 -18.27 10.26 8.72
C THR A 3 -17.40 9.16 9.33
N ILE A 4 -17.91 7.92 9.34
CA ILE A 4 -17.17 6.76 9.85
C ILE A 4 -16.80 5.86 8.67
N ARG A 5 -15.51 5.57 8.52
CA ARG A 5 -15.01 4.67 7.48
C ARG A 5 -14.84 3.26 8.05
N ARG A 6 -15.59 2.29 7.52
CA ARG A 6 -15.48 0.87 7.92
C ARG A 6 -14.80 0.07 6.82
N HIS A 7 -13.74 -0.63 7.17
CA HIS A 7 -13.03 -1.55 6.28
C HIS A 7 -13.56 -2.96 6.51
N SER A 8 -14.51 -3.41 5.68
CA SER A 8 -15.16 -4.73 5.81
C SER A 8 -14.31 -5.89 5.31
N MET A 9 -13.43 -5.65 4.33
CA MET A 9 -12.61 -6.66 3.66
C MET A 9 -11.12 -6.48 4.03
N ARG A 10 -10.80 -6.48 5.33
CA ARG A 10 -9.40 -6.34 5.80
C ARG A 10 -8.53 -7.54 5.43
N HIS A 11 -9.15 -8.71 5.28
CA HIS A 11 -8.47 -9.98 5.01
C HIS A 11 -8.88 -10.59 3.67
N ALA A 12 -9.18 -9.77 2.65
CA ALA A 12 -9.48 -10.32 1.32
C ALA A 12 -8.27 -11.06 0.74
N ASP A 13 -8.49 -12.19 0.06
CA ASP A 13 -7.55 -12.79 -0.90
C ASP A 13 -8.08 -12.71 -2.34
N LEU A 14 -7.31 -13.21 -3.31
CA LEU A 14 -7.73 -13.22 -4.71
C LEU A 14 -8.89 -14.19 -4.97
N GLY A 15 -8.97 -15.29 -4.21
CA GLY A 15 -10.07 -16.26 -4.32
C GLY A 15 -11.41 -15.63 -3.91
N ASP A 16 -11.42 -14.81 -2.86
CA ASP A 16 -12.58 -14.00 -2.48
C ASP A 16 -13.04 -13.10 -3.64
N LEU A 17 -12.10 -12.49 -4.37
CA LEU A 17 -12.42 -11.60 -5.50
C LEU A 17 -13.01 -12.36 -6.69
N VAL A 18 -12.52 -13.58 -6.95
CA VAL A 18 -13.13 -14.48 -7.96
C VAL A 18 -14.54 -14.86 -7.53
N GLY A 19 -14.75 -15.23 -6.26
CA GLY A 19 -16.07 -15.56 -5.73
C GLY A 19 -17.08 -14.41 -5.82
N LEU A 20 -16.60 -13.17 -5.73
CA LEU A 20 -17.40 -11.95 -5.90
C LEU A 20 -17.58 -11.54 -7.38
N GLY A 21 -16.95 -12.24 -8.33
CA GLY A 21 -16.97 -11.88 -9.76
C GLY A 21 -16.24 -10.58 -10.09
N MET A 22 -15.35 -10.11 -9.21
CA MET A 22 -14.55 -8.89 -9.43
C MET A 22 -13.41 -9.13 -10.43
N ILE A 23 -12.86 -10.35 -10.41
CA ILE A 23 -11.86 -10.85 -11.36
C ILE A 23 -12.22 -12.28 -11.76
N ASP A 24 -11.72 -12.75 -12.91
CA ASP A 24 -11.85 -14.14 -13.31
C ASP A 24 -10.62 -14.98 -12.88
N PRO A 25 -10.69 -16.32 -12.92
CA PRO A 25 -9.58 -17.20 -12.52
C PRO A 25 -8.28 -17.02 -13.33
N THR A 26 -8.39 -16.58 -14.58
CA THR A 26 -7.21 -16.30 -15.43
C THR A 26 -6.48 -15.08 -14.89
N LEU A 27 -7.23 -14.02 -14.58
CA LEU A 27 -6.67 -12.80 -13.99
C LEU A 27 -6.12 -13.05 -12.59
N GLU A 28 -6.79 -13.86 -11.76
CA GLU A 28 -6.24 -14.33 -10.47
C GLU A 28 -4.85 -14.95 -10.67
N ALA A 29 -4.74 -15.96 -11.54
CA ALA A 29 -3.49 -16.67 -11.76
C ALA A 29 -2.38 -15.75 -12.27
N PHE A 30 -2.72 -14.83 -13.18
CA PHE A 30 -1.80 -13.84 -13.72
C PHE A 30 -1.29 -12.88 -12.64
N LEU A 31 -2.18 -12.31 -11.83
CA LEU A 31 -1.82 -11.38 -10.77
C LEU A 31 -0.98 -12.07 -9.68
N ARG A 32 -1.36 -13.28 -9.29
CA ARG A 32 -0.60 -14.13 -8.37
C ARG A 32 0.83 -14.37 -8.89
N ALA A 33 0.97 -14.70 -10.18
CA ALA A 33 2.27 -14.89 -10.79
C ALA A 33 3.10 -13.60 -10.81
N CYS A 34 2.49 -12.45 -11.10
CA CYS A 34 3.17 -11.15 -11.06
C CYS A 34 3.74 -10.84 -9.68
N VAL A 35 2.95 -11.02 -8.61
CA VAL A 35 3.42 -10.77 -7.23
C VAL A 35 4.55 -11.73 -6.86
N ARG A 36 4.41 -13.03 -7.14
CA ARG A 36 5.45 -14.02 -6.81
C ARG A 36 6.73 -13.87 -7.62
N ALA A 37 6.65 -13.31 -8.82
CA ALA A 37 7.79 -12.98 -9.66
C ALA A 37 8.35 -11.57 -9.39
N GLU A 38 7.98 -10.96 -8.26
CA GLU A 38 8.46 -9.65 -7.79
C GLU A 38 8.29 -8.55 -8.84
N LYS A 39 7.21 -8.61 -9.64
CA LYS A 39 6.90 -7.57 -10.60
C LYS A 39 6.30 -6.35 -9.92
N ASN A 40 6.67 -5.18 -10.42
CA ASN A 40 6.04 -3.92 -10.07
C ASN A 40 4.59 -3.90 -10.59
N VAL A 41 3.62 -3.70 -9.70
CA VAL A 41 2.18 -3.66 -10.03
C VAL A 41 1.58 -2.32 -9.60
N MET A 42 0.91 -1.65 -10.54
CA MET A 42 0.17 -0.42 -10.27
C MET A 42 -1.32 -0.63 -10.53
N ILE A 43 -2.15 -0.35 -9.53
CA ILE A 43 -3.60 -0.49 -9.62
C ILE A 43 -4.23 0.88 -9.86
N VAL A 44 -4.91 1.04 -10.99
CA VAL A 44 -5.54 2.30 -11.41
C VAL A 44 -7.05 2.11 -11.51
N GLY A 45 -7.80 3.18 -11.24
CA GLY A 45 -9.27 3.15 -11.32
C GLY A 45 -9.92 4.29 -10.52
N GLY A 46 -11.21 4.49 -10.76
CA GLY A 46 -12.02 5.52 -10.09
C GLY A 46 -12.12 5.36 -8.56
N GLN A 47 -12.71 6.34 -7.90
CA GLN A 47 -13.07 6.22 -6.48
C GLN A 47 -14.03 5.04 -6.27
N ALA A 48 -13.87 4.32 -5.16
CA ALA A 48 -14.65 3.12 -4.84
C ALA A 48 -14.58 1.93 -5.83
N ALA A 49 -13.67 1.95 -6.81
CA ALA A 49 -13.48 0.86 -7.77
C ALA A 49 -12.84 -0.44 -7.20
N GLY A 50 -12.73 -0.56 -5.87
CA GLY A 50 -12.14 -1.73 -5.22
C GLY A 50 -10.61 -1.82 -5.23
N LYS A 51 -9.89 -0.74 -5.60
CA LYS A 51 -8.41 -0.73 -5.68
C LYS A 51 -7.72 -1.21 -4.41
N THR A 52 -8.10 -0.65 -3.25
CA THR A 52 -7.50 -1.04 -1.97
C THR A 52 -7.85 -2.48 -1.60
N THR A 53 -9.03 -2.96 -1.98
CA THR A 53 -9.40 -4.37 -1.78
C THR A 53 -8.51 -5.28 -2.63
N LEU A 54 -8.33 -4.96 -3.92
CA LEU A 54 -7.41 -5.69 -4.79
C LEU A 54 -5.98 -5.65 -4.25
N LEU A 55 -5.50 -4.48 -3.80
CA LEU A 55 -4.17 -4.35 -3.22
C LEU A 55 -4.00 -5.25 -1.98
N ARG A 56 -4.98 -5.27 -1.07
CA ARG A 56 -4.96 -6.19 0.10
C ARG A 56 -4.94 -7.65 -0.32
N SER A 57 -5.70 -8.03 -1.35
CA SER A 57 -5.67 -9.38 -1.88
C SER A 57 -4.31 -9.75 -2.48
N LEU A 58 -3.64 -8.81 -3.17
CA LEU A 58 -2.29 -9.02 -3.71
C LEU A 58 -1.23 -9.11 -2.62
N LEU A 59 -1.39 -8.40 -1.50
CA LEU A 59 -0.46 -8.51 -0.36
C LEU A 59 -0.36 -9.95 0.13
N LYS A 60 -1.46 -10.72 0.13
CA LYS A 60 -1.43 -12.13 0.57
C LYS A 60 -0.65 -13.06 -0.36
N GLU A 61 -0.27 -12.61 -1.55
CA GLU A 61 0.60 -13.38 -2.46
C GLU A 61 2.09 -13.08 -2.26
N ILE A 62 2.43 -12.13 -1.37
CA ILE A 62 3.80 -11.89 -0.90
C ILE A 62 4.19 -13.02 0.08
N ASP A 63 5.46 -13.43 0.06
CA ASP A 63 5.94 -14.45 0.99
C ASP A 63 5.79 -13.95 2.45
N PRO A 64 5.23 -14.75 3.38
CA PRO A 64 4.98 -14.30 4.75
C PRO A 64 6.23 -13.94 5.55
N ASP A 65 7.41 -14.43 5.16
CA ASP A 65 8.71 -14.09 5.76
C ASP A 65 9.40 -12.93 5.04
N GLU A 66 8.83 -12.43 3.93
CA GLU A 66 9.35 -11.29 3.20
C GLU A 66 9.22 -9.99 4.01
N ARG A 67 10.29 -9.20 4.04
CA ARG A 67 10.29 -7.90 4.71
C ARG A 67 9.89 -6.79 3.76
N PHE A 68 8.75 -6.15 4.00
CA PHE A 68 8.26 -5.05 3.17
C PHE A 68 7.68 -3.89 4.00
N ALA A 69 7.57 -2.72 3.40
CA ALA A 69 6.93 -1.55 4.02
C ALA A 69 5.58 -1.23 3.37
N THR A 70 4.63 -0.74 4.18
CA THR A 70 3.42 -0.07 3.67
C THR A 70 3.50 1.42 3.96
N LEU A 71 3.24 2.26 2.96
CA LEU A 71 3.27 3.71 3.04
C LEU A 71 1.87 4.23 2.73
N GLU A 72 1.23 4.84 3.71
CA GLU A 72 -0.19 5.19 3.65
C GLU A 72 -0.44 6.59 4.21
N THR A 73 -1.47 7.28 3.69
CA THR A 73 -1.94 8.56 4.25
C THR A 73 -2.69 8.34 5.56
N GLU A 74 -3.55 7.33 5.58
CA GLU A 74 -4.23 6.76 6.74
C GLU A 74 -4.10 5.25 6.62
N TYR A 75 -3.95 4.53 7.75
CA TYR A 75 -3.91 3.07 7.68
C TYR A 75 -5.18 2.48 7.08
N GLU A 76 -5.02 1.83 5.93
CA GLU A 76 -6.06 1.10 5.25
C GLU A 76 -5.67 -0.35 5.01
N LEU A 77 -4.42 -0.64 4.66
CA LEU A 77 -3.99 -1.97 4.26
C LEU A 77 -3.95 -2.94 5.44
N PHE A 78 -3.67 -2.44 6.65
CA PHE A 78 -3.54 -3.24 7.88
C PHE A 78 -2.64 -4.47 7.70
N ALA A 79 -1.61 -4.37 6.84
CA ALA A 79 -0.74 -5.49 6.51
C ALA A 79 0.02 -6.01 7.74
N HIS A 80 0.29 -5.13 8.71
CA HIS A 80 0.92 -5.45 9.99
C HIS A 80 -0.02 -6.16 10.98
N GLU A 81 -1.33 -6.21 10.73
CA GLU A 81 -2.33 -6.82 11.61
C GLU A 81 -3.02 -8.05 10.98
N ASN A 82 -2.61 -8.47 9.78
CA ASN A 82 -3.31 -9.53 9.03
C ASN A 82 -3.03 -10.97 9.55
N GLY A 83 -2.10 -11.12 10.49
CA GLY A 83 -1.74 -12.41 11.11
C GLY A 83 -0.95 -13.39 10.23
N PHE A 84 -0.65 -13.03 8.98
CA PHE A 84 0.09 -13.87 8.03
C PHE A 84 1.53 -13.38 7.80
N HIS A 85 1.73 -12.07 7.64
CA HIS A 85 3.05 -11.51 7.38
C HIS A 85 3.81 -11.24 8.69
N ARG A 86 5.06 -11.70 8.77
CA ARG A 86 5.89 -11.57 9.98
C ARG A 86 6.71 -10.30 10.03
N GLN A 87 7.02 -9.70 8.87
CA GLN A 87 7.99 -8.61 8.76
C GLN A 87 7.44 -7.41 7.99
N VAL A 88 6.39 -6.78 8.53
CA VAL A 88 5.80 -5.58 7.94
C VAL A 88 6.32 -4.33 8.65
N VAL A 89 6.76 -3.34 7.88
CA VAL A 89 7.08 -2.00 8.37
C VAL A 89 5.94 -1.04 7.99
N PRO A 90 4.93 -0.87 8.85
CA PRO A 90 3.84 0.06 8.57
C PRO A 90 4.31 1.51 8.76
N MET A 91 4.00 2.37 7.79
CA MET A 91 4.31 3.80 7.81
C MET A 91 3.07 4.61 7.43
N GLU A 92 2.69 5.54 8.30
CA GLU A 92 1.56 6.43 8.11
C GLU A 92 2.03 7.89 8.03
N ALA A 93 1.49 8.64 7.07
CA ALA A 93 1.74 10.06 6.93
C ALA A 93 1.08 10.79 8.10
N ARG A 94 1.70 11.88 8.55
CA ARG A 94 1.17 12.66 9.66
C ARG A 94 0.93 14.08 9.20
N GLN A 95 -0.31 14.54 9.32
CA GLN A 95 -0.62 15.95 9.10
C GLN A 95 0.07 16.82 10.16
N SER A 96 0.35 18.07 9.77
CA SER A 96 0.88 19.08 10.67
C SER A 96 0.03 19.26 11.92
N TYR A 97 0.66 19.62 13.04
CA TYR A 97 -0.07 20.04 14.25
C TYR A 97 -0.76 21.41 14.10
N GLY A 98 -0.64 22.06 12.94
CA GLY A 98 -1.24 23.36 12.65
C GLY A 98 -0.34 24.54 13.04
N GLU A 99 0.74 24.29 13.79
CA GLU A 99 1.77 25.27 14.08
C GLU A 99 2.78 25.36 12.92
N ARG A 100 3.28 26.57 12.67
CA ARG A 100 4.37 26.81 11.73
C ARG A 100 5.63 27.18 12.50
N VAL A 101 6.69 26.41 12.31
CA VAL A 101 8.02 26.69 12.87
C VAL A 101 8.96 26.93 11.69
N ASP A 102 9.61 28.10 11.66
CA ASP A 102 10.51 28.53 10.58
C ASP A 102 9.91 28.43 9.16
N GLY A 103 8.61 28.71 9.02
CA GLY A 103 7.90 28.64 7.75
C GLY A 103 7.47 27.23 7.33
N HIS A 104 7.87 26.21 8.08
CA HIS A 104 7.50 24.81 7.86
C HIS A 104 6.35 24.39 8.77
N SER A 105 5.47 23.55 8.24
CA SER A 105 4.43 22.87 9.01
C SER A 105 5.06 21.96 10.07
N ALA A 106 5.00 22.37 11.33
CA ALA A 106 5.66 21.63 12.39
C ALA A 106 5.03 20.23 12.56
N GLY A 107 5.88 19.22 12.47
CA GLY A 107 5.46 17.83 12.65
C GLY A 107 4.78 17.19 11.44
N GLU A 108 4.69 17.86 10.29
CA GLU A 108 4.21 17.21 9.06
C GLU A 108 5.18 16.10 8.62
N ILE A 109 4.62 14.96 8.23
CA ILE A 109 5.34 13.84 7.60
C ILE A 109 4.54 13.44 6.38
N THR A 110 5.09 13.70 5.20
CA THR A 110 4.43 13.40 3.92
C THR A 110 4.71 11.95 3.48
N LEU A 111 3.91 11.44 2.54
CA LEU A 111 4.22 10.16 1.87
C LEU A 111 5.62 10.16 1.24
N MET A 112 6.09 11.33 0.78
CA MET A 112 7.42 11.46 0.22
C MET A 112 8.52 11.29 1.29
N ASP A 113 8.31 11.85 2.49
CA ASP A 113 9.23 11.64 3.61
C ASP A 113 9.30 10.16 4.01
N LEU A 114 8.16 9.46 3.99
CA LEU A 114 8.11 8.01 4.25
C LEU A 114 8.84 7.22 3.17
N MET A 115 8.66 7.59 1.90
CA MET A 115 9.35 6.97 0.76
C MET A 115 10.87 7.04 0.93
N TYR A 116 11.41 8.23 1.23
CA TYR A 116 12.85 8.39 1.47
C TYR A 116 13.36 7.57 2.65
N ARG A 117 12.55 7.38 3.69
CA ARG A 117 12.91 6.51 4.84
C ARG A 117 12.90 5.04 4.44
N ALA A 118 11.86 4.59 3.73
CA ALA A 118 11.74 3.21 3.26
C ALA A 118 12.91 2.81 2.35
N LEU A 119 13.33 3.71 1.44
CA LEU A 119 14.47 3.48 0.54
C LEU A 119 15.83 3.33 1.26
N ARG A 120 15.93 3.69 2.54
CA ARG A 120 17.14 3.49 3.36
C ARG A 120 17.12 2.19 4.16
N MET A 121 16.05 1.41 4.05
CA MET A 121 15.87 0.15 4.76
C MET A 121 16.14 -1.01 3.80
N THR A 122 16.65 -2.11 4.34
CA THR A 122 16.69 -3.38 3.61
C THR A 122 15.30 -3.99 3.56
N LEU A 123 14.52 -3.55 2.57
CA LEU A 123 13.17 -4.03 2.26
C LEU A 123 13.22 -4.76 0.91
N ALA A 124 12.48 -5.86 0.79
CA ALA A 124 12.26 -6.52 -0.48
C ALA A 124 11.22 -5.77 -1.34
N ARG A 125 10.22 -5.16 -0.70
CA ARG A 125 9.15 -4.42 -1.37
C ARG A 125 8.73 -3.16 -0.61
N ILE A 126 8.21 -2.20 -1.38
CA ILE A 126 7.53 -1.01 -0.87
C ILE A 126 6.13 -1.01 -1.48
N VAL A 127 5.11 -0.96 -0.62
CA VAL A 127 3.71 -0.89 -1.02
C VAL A 127 3.17 0.48 -0.66
N VAL A 128 2.66 1.20 -1.64
CA VAL A 128 2.07 2.52 -1.43
C VAL A 128 0.55 2.39 -1.54
N GLY A 129 -0.18 2.76 -0.49
CA GLY A 129 -1.64 2.58 -0.43
C GLY A 129 -2.37 3.41 -1.48
N GLU A 130 -1.97 4.67 -1.64
CA GLU A 130 -2.44 5.55 -2.70
C GLU A 130 -1.42 6.63 -3.01
N VAL A 131 -1.44 7.10 -4.25
CA VAL A 131 -0.64 8.23 -4.72
C VAL A 131 -1.59 9.26 -5.32
N ARG A 132 -1.51 10.50 -4.83
CA ARG A 132 -2.39 11.61 -5.21
C ARG A 132 -1.63 12.85 -5.68
N GLY A 133 -0.30 12.87 -5.57
CA GLY A 133 0.48 14.05 -5.89
C GLY A 133 1.94 13.76 -6.26
N PRO A 134 2.87 14.64 -5.85
CA PRO A 134 4.26 14.64 -6.34
C PRO A 134 5.05 13.37 -5.99
N GLU A 135 4.60 12.60 -4.99
CA GLU A 135 5.19 11.33 -4.59
C GLU A 135 5.20 10.26 -5.70
N ILE A 136 4.37 10.43 -6.75
CA ILE A 136 4.36 9.56 -7.93
C ILE A 136 5.74 9.48 -8.60
N VAL A 137 6.47 10.60 -8.67
CA VAL A 137 7.75 10.66 -9.40
C VAL A 137 8.79 9.82 -8.68
N ALA A 138 8.89 9.98 -7.35
CA ALA A 138 9.82 9.21 -6.55
C ALA A 138 9.45 7.71 -6.52
N MET A 139 8.15 7.38 -6.51
CA MET A 139 7.69 5.99 -6.65
C MET A 139 8.15 5.39 -7.98
N LEU A 140 7.95 6.10 -9.09
CA LEU A 140 8.37 5.63 -10.42
C LEU A 140 9.90 5.47 -10.50
N GLN A 141 10.66 6.38 -9.90
CA GLN A 141 12.12 6.27 -9.82
C GLN A 141 12.57 5.06 -8.97
N ALA A 142 11.87 4.78 -7.87
CA ALA A 142 12.14 3.59 -7.06
C ALA A 142 11.88 2.31 -7.86
N MET A 143 10.82 2.28 -8.69
CA MET A 143 10.48 1.13 -9.54
C MET A 143 11.52 0.84 -10.64
N THR A 144 12.37 1.80 -11.02
CA THR A 144 13.41 1.63 -12.05
C THR A 144 14.79 1.30 -11.49
N ASN A 145 15.02 1.52 -10.19
CA ASN A 145 16.34 1.42 -9.56
C ASN A 145 16.50 0.17 -8.69
N GLY A 146 15.50 -0.71 -8.67
CA GLY A 146 15.50 -2.01 -7.99
C GLY A 146 15.56 -3.17 -8.97
#